data_AF-A0AAN6RD36-F1
#
_entry.id   AF-A0AAN6RD36-F1
#
_cell.length_a   1.000
_cell.length_b   1.000
_cell.length_c   1.000
_cell.angle_alpha   90.00
_cell.angle_beta   90.00
_cell.angle_gamma   90.00
#
_symmetry.space_group_name_H-M   'P 1'
#
loop_
_entity.id
_entity.type
_entity.pdbx_description
1 polymer ?
#
loop_
_entity_poly.entity_id
_entity_poly.type
_entity_poly.pdbx_seq_one_letter_code
_entity_poly.pdbx_strand_id
1 'polypeptide(L)'
;VEKSVDGTGWNRNRILEFYHLYLPPSLTALLAYLGNHFSTDPRDRLYSLSGLARDPDILGDLNYDHTVAEVYTALVKKFVEKYSSLDIICFATTFTSSDGSGSGGAIPSWVPDWSAPTTPLVVPLMVSQGGRDHIGNLRPHWAQRHSVEYAASLIRGPEVFFSPDLHEMTCKGIYLDFVDGLTQVSSREGPRTNEQRENDTLLQPTSSSRSLGQVSPHLFVGSISKLVDSVVRCLVLDRKDHYMNHAAPKLRFTSELRALVDSATSRDVEPYTHFTAWYHANKSFRINGVELAALFKQTFSTRIFSAHELPEPSYRVDISERQLFASRFHDITVKMARRLVITENGLLAMAPRRCQRGDVICILYGCSVPVVLRKHQEKDHYQFIGECYVDGYMNGEALTDDSGFTETTFTLV
;
A
#
# COMPACT_ATOMS: atom_id res chain seq x y z
N VAL A 1 -15.79 -27.52 13.80
CA VAL A 1 -14.84 -26.61 14.48
C VAL A 1 -14.41 -25.57 13.46
N GLU A 2 -15.32 -24.66 13.13
CA GLU A 2 -15.09 -23.51 12.25
C GLU A 2 -15.43 -22.29 13.12
N LYS A 3 -14.40 -21.59 13.61
CA LYS A 3 -14.52 -20.31 14.31
C LYS A 3 -13.51 -19.38 13.67
N SER A 4 -14.03 -18.27 13.14
CA SER A 4 -13.37 -17.09 12.58
C SER A 4 -12.10 -17.31 11.74
N VAL A 5 -12.16 -16.86 10.49
CA VAL A 5 -10.95 -16.42 9.76
C VAL A 5 -10.48 -15.10 10.39
N ASP A 6 -10.22 -15.11 11.69
CA ASP A 6 -9.42 -14.06 12.31
C ASP A 6 -7.99 -14.27 11.80
N GLY A 7 -7.39 -13.23 11.21
CA GLY A 7 -5.98 -13.26 10.79
C GLY A 7 -5.04 -13.73 11.90
N THR A 8 -5.45 -13.58 13.16
CA THR A 8 -4.74 -14.06 14.37
C THR A 8 -4.53 -15.58 14.38
N GLY A 9 -5.55 -16.39 14.08
CA GLY A 9 -5.44 -17.86 14.09
C GLY A 9 -4.54 -18.35 12.97
N TRP A 10 -4.66 -17.74 11.79
CA TRP A 10 -3.81 -18.02 10.63
C TRP A 10 -2.33 -17.66 10.91
N ASN A 11 -2.07 -16.47 11.47
CA ASN A 11 -0.70 -16.00 11.76
C ASN A 11 -0.03 -16.85 12.86
N ARG A 12 -0.77 -17.26 13.89
CA ARG A 12 -0.28 -18.16 14.95
C ARG A 12 0.13 -19.53 14.40
N ASN A 13 -0.73 -20.14 13.58
CA ASN A 13 -0.41 -21.42 12.93
C ASN A 13 0.84 -21.32 12.06
N ARG A 14 1.04 -20.18 11.40
CA ARG A 14 2.21 -19.94 10.57
C ARG A 14 3.50 -19.84 11.37
N ILE A 15 3.48 -19.18 12.52
CA ILE A 15 4.65 -19.09 13.40
C ILE A 15 5.01 -20.48 13.94
N LEU A 16 4.01 -21.27 14.29
CA LEU A 16 4.23 -22.66 14.69
C LEU A 16 4.85 -23.49 13.54
N GLU A 17 4.37 -23.32 12.30
CA GLU A 17 4.97 -23.93 11.10
C GLU A 17 6.45 -23.53 10.95
N PHE A 18 6.77 -22.24 11.05
CA PHE A 18 8.14 -21.71 10.92
C PHE A 18 9.05 -22.22 12.04
N TYR A 19 8.54 -22.32 13.27
CA TYR A 19 9.24 -22.91 14.40
C TYR A 19 9.59 -24.38 14.13
N HIS A 20 8.64 -25.19 13.67
CA HIS A 20 8.87 -26.61 13.35
C HIS A 20 9.85 -26.80 12.18
N LEU A 21 9.91 -25.85 11.26
CA LEU A 21 10.85 -25.85 10.13
C LEU A 21 12.23 -25.26 10.47
N TYR A 22 12.45 -24.79 11.70
CA TYR A 22 13.67 -24.08 12.11
C TYR A 22 13.98 -22.85 11.22
N LEU A 23 12.94 -22.13 10.81
CA LEU A 23 13.02 -20.92 10.00
C LEU A 23 12.47 -19.72 10.77
N PRO A 24 13.17 -19.19 11.79
CA PRO A 24 12.65 -18.07 12.58
C PRO A 24 12.41 -16.82 11.69
N PRO A 25 11.24 -16.15 11.80
CA PRO A 25 10.99 -14.89 11.09
C PRO A 25 11.88 -13.74 11.59
N SER A 26 12.00 -12.66 10.81
CA SER A 26 12.60 -11.42 11.34
C SER A 26 11.70 -10.76 12.39
N LEU A 27 12.29 -9.95 13.26
CA LEU A 27 11.56 -9.20 14.28
C LEU A 27 10.50 -8.29 13.65
N THR A 28 10.80 -7.65 12.52
CA THR A 28 9.83 -6.83 11.78
C THR A 28 8.64 -7.64 11.28
N ALA A 29 8.85 -8.85 10.78
CA ALA A 29 7.76 -9.74 10.39
C ALA A 29 6.93 -10.15 11.62
N LEU A 30 7.55 -10.50 12.74
CA LEU A 30 6.80 -10.81 13.96
C LEU A 30 5.92 -9.64 14.40
N LEU A 31 6.48 -8.42 14.42
CA LEU A 31 5.75 -7.19 14.77
C LEU A 31 4.56 -6.94 13.85
N ALA A 32 4.76 -7.12 12.53
CA ALA A 32 3.78 -6.91 11.48
C ALA A 32 2.57 -7.84 11.55
N TYR A 33 2.81 -9.12 11.82
CA TYR A 33 1.80 -10.16 11.62
C TYR A 33 1.18 -10.68 12.93
N LEU A 34 1.83 -10.53 14.09
CA LEU A 34 1.26 -11.03 15.36
C LEU A 34 0.13 -10.16 15.93
N GLY A 35 -0.09 -8.97 15.37
CA GLY A 35 -1.21 -8.10 15.75
C GLY A 35 -1.15 -7.62 17.20
N ASN A 36 -2.31 -7.29 17.75
CA ASN A 36 -2.44 -6.66 19.07
C ASN A 36 -1.92 -7.51 20.23
N HIS A 37 -1.17 -6.83 21.08
CA HIS A 37 -0.77 -7.25 22.42
C HIS A 37 -1.59 -6.49 23.48
N PHE A 38 -1.84 -7.15 24.61
CA PHE A 38 -2.33 -6.50 25.83
C PHE A 38 -1.16 -6.27 26.80
N SER A 39 -0.05 -5.70 26.30
CA SER A 39 1.09 -5.38 27.18
C SER A 39 0.78 -4.13 28.00
N THR A 40 1.28 -4.10 29.25
CA THR A 40 1.15 -2.91 30.11
C THR A 40 2.14 -1.84 29.69
N ASP A 41 3.37 -2.25 29.34
CA ASP A 41 4.38 -1.39 28.74
C ASP A 41 4.41 -1.60 27.20
N PRO A 42 4.32 -0.55 26.38
CA PRO A 42 4.43 -0.68 24.92
C PRO A 42 5.75 -1.27 24.42
N ARG A 43 6.85 -1.14 25.18
CA ARG A 43 8.17 -1.66 24.80
C ARG A 43 8.24 -3.19 24.91
N ASP A 44 7.44 -3.78 25.81
CA ASP A 44 7.38 -5.24 25.99
C ASP A 44 6.96 -5.98 24.72
N ARG A 45 6.29 -5.31 23.77
CA ARG A 45 6.03 -5.88 22.45
C ARG A 45 7.31 -6.29 21.73
N LEU A 46 8.27 -5.39 21.67
CA LEU A 46 9.53 -5.59 20.95
C LEU A 46 10.37 -6.62 21.72
N TYR A 47 10.45 -6.46 23.04
CA TYR A 47 11.24 -7.33 23.91
C TYR A 47 10.72 -8.76 23.99
N SER A 48 9.41 -8.98 24.02
CA SER A 48 8.85 -10.33 24.03
C SER A 48 9.00 -11.05 22.69
N LEU A 49 8.93 -10.32 21.57
CA LEU A 49 9.07 -10.89 20.23
C LEU A 49 10.52 -11.12 19.82
N SER A 50 11.48 -10.40 20.39
CA SER A 50 12.90 -10.59 20.08
C SER A 50 13.37 -12.02 20.36
N GLY A 51 12.86 -12.67 21.41
CA GLY A 51 13.18 -14.06 21.73
C GLY A 51 12.71 -15.09 20.69
N LEU A 52 11.82 -14.70 19.77
CA LEU A 52 11.34 -15.53 18.66
C LEU A 52 11.97 -15.15 17.31
N ALA A 53 12.65 -14.01 17.25
CA ALA A 53 13.19 -13.43 16.03
C ALA A 53 14.53 -14.08 15.64
N ARG A 54 14.83 -14.10 14.34
CA ARG A 54 16.17 -14.50 13.86
C ARG A 54 17.24 -13.45 14.07
N ASP A 55 16.83 -12.21 14.28
CA ASP A 55 17.67 -11.01 14.31
C ASP A 55 17.42 -10.16 15.57
N PRO A 56 17.44 -10.75 16.79
CA PRO A 56 17.13 -10.03 18.02
C PRO A 56 18.10 -8.87 18.30
N ASP A 57 19.32 -8.93 17.75
CA ASP A 57 20.38 -7.94 17.91
C ASP A 57 20.02 -6.56 17.37
N ILE A 58 19.04 -6.44 16.46
CA ILE A 58 18.60 -5.12 15.95
C ILE A 58 17.94 -4.26 17.02
N LEU A 59 17.43 -4.88 18.08
CA LEU A 59 16.77 -4.18 19.18
C LEU A 59 17.77 -3.62 20.20
N GLY A 60 18.99 -4.16 20.24
CA GLY A 60 19.97 -3.88 21.28
C GLY A 60 19.59 -4.47 22.65
N ASP A 61 20.25 -3.99 23.69
CA ASP A 61 19.99 -4.44 25.06
C ASP A 61 18.64 -3.92 25.59
N LEU A 62 18.02 -4.70 26.47
CA LEU A 62 16.81 -4.33 27.19
C LEU A 62 17.07 -3.07 28.03
N ASN A 63 16.36 -1.98 27.74
CA ASN A 63 16.54 -0.71 28.44
C ASN A 63 15.20 -0.02 28.67
N TYR A 64 14.73 -0.08 29.92
CA TYR A 64 13.48 0.56 30.35
C TYR A 64 13.68 2.00 30.85
N ASP A 65 14.91 2.53 30.85
CA ASP A 65 15.20 3.93 31.15
C ASP A 65 14.91 4.85 29.94
N HIS A 66 14.95 4.30 28.72
CA HIS A 66 14.59 5.02 27.50
C HIS A 66 13.08 5.11 27.29
N THR A 67 12.60 6.25 26.80
CA THR A 67 11.22 6.44 26.38
C THR A 67 10.82 5.50 25.23
N VAL A 68 9.51 5.31 25.04
CA VAL A 68 8.96 4.50 23.93
C VAL A 68 9.46 5.02 22.58
N ALA A 69 9.45 6.34 22.38
CA ALA A 69 9.93 6.97 21.16
C ALA A 69 11.41 6.70 20.90
N GLU A 70 12.27 6.79 21.91
CA GLU A 70 13.70 6.49 21.78
C GLU A 70 13.94 5.03 21.39
N VAL A 71 13.25 4.08 22.03
CA VAL A 71 13.36 2.65 21.71
C VAL A 71 12.92 2.37 20.28
N TYR A 72 11.78 2.91 19.86
CA TYR A 72 11.23 2.66 18.53
C TYR A 72 12.07 3.28 17.43
N THR A 73 12.57 4.49 17.66
CA THR A 73 13.40 5.20 16.70
C THR A 73 14.79 4.57 16.57
N ALA A 74 15.37 4.14 17.70
CA ALA A 74 16.62 3.39 17.70
C ALA A 74 16.51 2.07 16.93
N LEU A 75 15.38 1.35 17.04
CA LEU A 75 15.12 0.14 16.26
C LEU A 75 15.10 0.43 14.76
N VAL A 76 14.42 1.51 14.32
CA VAL A 76 14.41 1.90 12.90
C VAL A 76 15.82 2.21 12.40
N LYS A 77 16.59 3.01 13.15
CA LYS A 77 17.98 3.32 12.80
C LYS A 77 18.84 2.05 12.70
N LYS A 78 18.76 1.16 13.67
CA LYS A 78 19.50 -0.12 13.68
C LYS A 78 19.11 -1.03 12.53
N PHE A 79 17.83 -1.06 12.15
CA PHE A 79 17.36 -1.78 10.99
C PHE A 79 18.01 -1.25 9.70
N VAL A 80 18.03 0.09 9.52
CA VAL A 80 18.63 0.72 8.34
C VAL A 80 20.12 0.43 8.26
N GLU A 81 20.84 0.56 9.39
CA GLU A 81 22.28 0.27 9.49
C GLU A 81 22.60 -1.20 9.15
N LYS A 82 21.83 -2.15 9.71
CA LYS A 82 22.10 -3.58 9.52
C LYS A 82 21.74 -4.08 8.13
N TYR A 83 20.60 -3.65 7.60
CA TYR A 83 20.03 -4.24 6.38
C TYR A 83 20.22 -3.39 5.13
N SER A 84 20.76 -2.17 5.26
CA SER A 84 20.85 -1.22 4.15
C SER A 84 19.50 -1.07 3.42
N SER A 85 18.42 -0.97 4.20
CA SER A 85 17.04 -0.94 3.73
C SER A 85 16.24 0.07 4.54
N LEU A 86 15.39 0.83 3.85
CA LEU A 86 14.50 1.82 4.46
C LEU A 86 13.05 1.32 4.53
N ASP A 87 12.77 0.09 4.08
CA ASP A 87 11.40 -0.46 4.00
C ASP A 87 10.66 -0.50 5.35
N ILE A 88 11.38 -0.50 6.49
CA ILE A 88 10.77 -0.51 7.82
C ILE A 88 9.84 0.69 8.06
N ILE A 89 10.10 1.86 7.45
CA ILE A 89 9.26 3.06 7.65
C ILE A 89 7.84 2.86 7.08
N CYS A 90 7.67 1.97 6.11
CA CYS A 90 6.36 1.70 5.50
C CYS A 90 5.36 1.11 6.49
N PHE A 91 5.85 0.52 7.59
CA PHE A 91 5.04 0.06 8.71
C PHE A 91 4.37 1.19 9.49
N ALA A 92 4.84 2.43 9.39
CA ALA A 92 4.20 3.56 10.05
C ALA A 92 2.74 3.73 9.61
N THR A 93 2.38 3.33 8.38
CA THR A 93 0.97 3.34 7.92
C THR A 93 0.06 2.39 8.66
N THR A 94 0.59 1.24 9.07
CA THR A 94 -0.14 0.19 9.79
C THR A 94 -0.19 0.53 11.27
N PHE A 95 0.91 1.06 11.79
CA PHE A 95 1.14 1.40 13.18
C PHE A 95 1.09 2.92 13.35
N THR A 96 -0.11 3.50 13.17
CA THR A 96 -0.39 4.92 13.49
C THR A 96 -1.49 4.97 14.53
N SER A 97 -1.25 5.59 15.69
CA SER A 97 -2.32 5.92 16.64
C SER A 97 -3.28 6.94 16.02
N SER A 98 -4.59 6.61 15.98
CA SER A 98 -5.62 7.48 15.37
C SER A 98 -5.81 8.81 16.09
N ASP A 99 -5.42 8.83 17.36
CA ASP A 99 -5.64 9.95 18.23
C ASP A 99 -4.29 10.62 18.42
N GLY A 100 -4.15 11.86 17.91
CA GLY A 100 -3.02 12.74 18.18
C GLY A 100 -2.88 13.15 19.66
N SER A 101 -3.38 12.33 20.59
CA SER A 101 -3.41 12.50 22.04
C SER A 101 -2.53 11.48 22.78
N GLY A 102 -1.61 10.81 22.09
CA GLY A 102 -0.56 9.99 22.70
C GLY A 102 0.37 10.83 23.57
N SER A 103 0.19 10.70 24.89
CA SER A 103 0.94 11.40 25.92
C SER A 103 2.37 10.86 26.01
N GLY A 104 3.38 11.73 25.80
CA GLY A 104 4.78 11.46 26.13
C GLY A 104 5.74 11.31 24.93
N GLY A 105 6.23 12.43 24.39
CA GLY A 105 7.25 12.49 23.34
C GLY A 105 6.73 12.10 21.95
N ALA A 106 6.57 13.06 21.03
CA ALA A 106 6.05 12.78 19.70
C ALA A 106 6.96 11.80 18.95
N ILE A 107 6.45 10.60 18.66
CA ILE A 107 7.11 9.62 17.79
C ILE A 107 7.14 10.22 16.37
N PRO A 108 8.31 10.28 15.71
CA PRO A 108 8.40 10.81 14.36
C PRO A 108 7.53 10.02 13.37
N SER A 109 6.95 10.66 12.37
CA SER A 109 5.97 9.99 11.50
C SER A 109 6.54 8.88 10.61
N TRP A 110 7.86 8.86 10.43
CA TRP A 110 8.59 7.80 9.73
C TRP A 110 8.90 6.58 10.62
N VAL A 111 8.62 6.65 11.93
CA VAL A 111 8.78 5.56 12.88
C VAL A 111 7.43 4.88 13.10
N PRO A 112 7.33 3.54 12.93
CA PRO A 112 6.11 2.81 13.27
C PRO A 112 5.81 2.89 14.78
N ASP A 113 4.61 3.34 15.13
CA ASP A 113 4.14 3.35 16.51
C ASP A 113 3.63 1.96 16.91
N TRP A 114 4.54 1.08 17.31
CA TRP A 114 4.20 -0.29 17.70
C TRP A 114 3.33 -0.39 18.97
N SER A 115 3.04 0.74 19.65
CA SER A 115 2.02 0.78 20.70
C SER A 115 0.59 0.78 20.13
N ALA A 116 0.42 1.26 18.89
CA ALA A 116 -0.86 1.38 18.24
C ALA A 116 -1.50 0.00 17.99
N PRO A 117 -2.82 -0.13 18.22
CA PRO A 117 -3.52 -1.36 17.93
C PRO A 117 -3.67 -1.56 16.41
N THR A 118 -3.35 -2.76 15.93
CA THR A 118 -3.47 -3.18 14.54
C THR A 118 -4.27 -4.47 14.40
N THR A 119 -5.14 -4.52 13.41
CA THR A 119 -5.78 -5.78 13.00
C THR A 119 -4.78 -6.56 12.14
N PRO A 120 -4.33 -7.76 12.56
CA PRO A 120 -3.33 -8.50 11.82
C PRO A 120 -3.90 -8.92 10.47
N LEU A 121 -3.29 -8.42 9.39
CA LEU A 121 -3.58 -8.84 8.03
C LEU A 121 -2.71 -10.04 7.68
N VAL A 122 -3.26 -10.95 6.86
CA VAL A 122 -2.51 -12.06 6.25
C VAL A 122 -1.39 -11.54 5.34
N VAL A 123 -1.53 -10.30 4.84
CA VAL A 123 -0.53 -9.54 4.10
C VAL A 123 -0.68 -8.06 4.47
N PRO A 124 0.16 -7.53 5.38
CA PRO A 124 -0.01 -6.20 5.96
C PRO A 124 0.42 -5.08 5.00
N LEU A 125 1.50 -5.27 4.22
CA LEU A 125 2.10 -4.21 3.39
C LEU A 125 2.66 -4.74 2.08
N MET A 126 2.79 -3.86 1.07
CA MET A 126 3.44 -4.16 -0.21
C MET A 126 4.93 -4.45 -0.04
N VAL A 127 5.64 -3.67 0.80
CA VAL A 127 7.08 -3.90 1.08
C VAL A 127 7.36 -5.28 1.67
N SER A 128 6.42 -5.86 2.42
CA SER A 128 6.56 -7.20 3.00
C SER A 128 6.39 -8.33 1.98
N GLN A 129 5.95 -8.01 0.76
CA GLN A 129 5.73 -9.01 -0.28
C GLN A 129 6.95 -9.23 -1.19
N GLY A 130 8.01 -8.45 -1.02
CA GLY A 130 9.31 -8.77 -1.63
C GLY A 130 9.90 -10.05 -1.03
N GLY A 131 10.83 -10.68 -1.74
CA GLY A 131 11.66 -11.78 -1.24
C GLY A 131 12.81 -11.34 -0.36
N ARG A 132 12.88 -10.04 -0.01
CA ARG A 132 13.86 -9.50 0.95
C ARG A 132 13.61 -10.07 2.33
N ASP A 133 14.57 -10.84 2.82
CA ASP A 133 14.48 -11.52 4.10
C ASP A 133 14.32 -10.56 5.28
N HIS A 134 14.95 -9.38 5.26
CA HIS A 134 14.98 -8.50 6.41
C HIS A 134 13.59 -7.97 6.83
N ILE A 135 12.71 -7.61 5.89
CA ILE A 135 11.31 -7.26 6.23
C ILE A 135 10.54 -8.52 6.63
N GLY A 136 10.72 -9.58 5.84
CA GLY A 136 10.09 -10.88 6.03
C GLY A 136 8.57 -10.88 5.76
N ASN A 137 8.01 -12.09 5.65
CA ASN A 137 6.58 -12.33 5.61
C ASN A 137 6.23 -13.66 6.26
N LEU A 138 4.98 -13.82 6.67
CA LEU A 138 4.43 -15.07 7.19
C LEU A 138 3.68 -15.85 6.11
N ARG A 139 4.18 -15.87 4.86
CA ARG A 139 3.55 -16.70 3.82
C ARG A 139 3.85 -18.19 4.06
N PRO A 140 2.94 -19.10 3.67
CA PRO A 140 3.23 -20.54 3.69
C PRO A 140 4.56 -20.87 3.01
N HIS A 141 5.25 -21.92 3.47
CA HIS A 141 6.50 -22.35 2.86
C HIS A 141 6.37 -22.60 1.35
N TRP A 142 5.26 -23.20 0.90
CA TRP A 142 4.98 -23.43 -0.53
C TRP A 142 4.80 -22.13 -1.33
N ALA A 143 4.45 -21.02 -0.68
CA ALA A 143 4.28 -19.70 -1.28
C ALA A 143 5.53 -18.82 -1.16
N GLN A 144 6.64 -19.33 -0.59
CA GLN A 144 7.89 -18.57 -0.44
C GLN A 144 8.57 -18.24 -1.76
N ARG A 145 8.28 -19.01 -2.81
CA ARG A 145 8.75 -18.71 -4.16
C ARG A 145 7.96 -17.53 -4.72
N HIS A 146 8.67 -16.46 -5.05
CA HIS A 146 8.15 -15.25 -5.69
C HIS A 146 8.56 -15.26 -7.17
N SER A 147 7.69 -14.75 -8.03
CA SER A 147 8.01 -14.58 -9.46
C SER A 147 8.20 -13.12 -9.86
N VAL A 148 7.73 -12.18 -9.02
CA VAL A 148 7.81 -10.74 -9.24
C VAL A 148 8.02 -10.04 -7.90
N GLU A 149 8.88 -9.03 -7.87
CA GLU A 149 9.13 -8.18 -6.71
C GLU A 149 8.91 -6.71 -7.08
N TYR A 150 8.72 -5.85 -6.08
CA TYR A 150 8.87 -4.41 -6.28
C TYR A 150 10.30 -4.01 -5.92
N ALA A 151 10.89 -3.15 -6.75
CA ALA A 151 12.25 -2.67 -6.61
C ALA A 151 12.34 -1.23 -7.10
N ALA A 152 11.52 -0.33 -6.53
CA ALA A 152 11.42 1.06 -6.95
C ALA A 152 12.77 1.79 -6.89
N SER A 153 13.57 1.57 -5.84
CA SER A 153 14.94 2.10 -5.75
C SER A 153 16.02 1.17 -6.33
N LEU A 154 15.64 0.06 -6.96
CA LEU A 154 16.55 -0.99 -7.43
C LEU A 154 17.54 -1.45 -6.34
N ILE A 155 18.84 -1.33 -6.63
CA ILE A 155 19.96 -1.65 -5.75
C ILE A 155 20.47 -0.43 -4.98
N ARG A 156 19.89 0.77 -5.16
CA ARG A 156 20.31 1.96 -4.41
C ARG A 156 19.89 1.79 -2.95
N GLY A 157 20.89 1.68 -2.08
CA GLY A 157 20.73 1.65 -0.64
C GLY A 157 20.36 3.02 -0.05
N PRO A 158 19.98 3.06 1.23
CA PRO A 158 19.57 4.28 1.90
C PRO A 158 20.72 5.28 2.03
N GLU A 159 20.51 6.49 1.48
CA GLU A 159 21.34 7.66 1.76
C GLU A 159 20.63 8.51 2.81
N VAL A 160 20.87 8.18 4.09
CA VAL A 160 20.15 8.79 5.23
C VAL A 160 21.09 9.41 6.26
N PHE A 161 20.61 10.45 6.93
CA PHE A 161 21.21 11.05 8.11
C PHE A 161 20.14 11.21 9.19
N PHE A 162 20.44 10.77 10.41
CA PHE A 162 19.56 10.92 11.56
C PHE A 162 20.07 12.07 12.45
N SER A 163 19.19 12.94 12.90
CA SER A 163 19.52 13.95 13.91
C SER A 163 20.00 13.28 15.22
N PRO A 164 20.78 13.99 16.07
CA PRO A 164 21.27 13.41 17.32
C PRO A 164 20.16 12.94 18.28
N ASP A 165 19.02 13.64 18.29
CA ASP A 165 17.81 13.29 19.06
C ASP A 165 16.89 12.29 18.34
N LEU A 166 17.25 11.90 17.12
CA LEU A 166 16.50 11.03 16.23
C LEU A 166 15.08 11.51 15.88
N HIS A 167 14.74 12.78 16.12
CA HIS A 167 13.44 13.32 15.69
C HIS A 167 13.36 13.56 14.18
N GLU A 168 14.48 13.85 13.55
CA GLU A 168 14.57 14.12 12.12
C GLU A 168 15.40 13.06 11.41
N MET A 169 14.92 12.65 10.23
CA MET A 169 15.68 11.82 9.29
C MET A 169 15.73 12.52 7.93
N THR A 170 16.91 12.95 7.52
CA THR A 170 17.16 13.40 6.15
C THR A 170 17.46 12.19 5.27
N CYS A 171 16.83 12.10 4.11
CA CYS A 171 17.01 11.00 3.16
C CYS A 171 16.97 11.49 1.72
N LYS A 172 17.75 10.87 0.83
CA LYS A 172 17.65 11.13 -0.61
C LYS A 172 16.64 10.23 -1.30
N GLY A 173 16.10 10.73 -2.41
CA GLY A 173 15.22 9.98 -3.28
C GLY A 173 14.93 10.69 -4.59
N ILE A 174 14.03 10.13 -5.37
CA ILE A 174 13.52 10.71 -6.60
C ILE A 174 12.14 11.30 -6.33
N TYR A 175 11.95 12.59 -6.61
CA TYR A 175 10.63 13.21 -6.63
C TYR A 175 9.88 12.75 -7.89
N LEU A 176 8.65 12.23 -7.74
CA LEU A 176 7.81 11.84 -8.88
C LEU A 176 6.81 12.93 -9.22
N ASP A 177 5.86 13.21 -8.32
CA ASP A 177 4.79 14.17 -8.58
C ASP A 177 3.99 14.57 -7.33
N PHE A 178 3.04 15.51 -7.47
CA PHE A 178 2.03 15.83 -6.47
C PHE A 178 0.69 15.14 -6.73
N VAL A 179 0.02 14.71 -5.67
CA VAL A 179 -1.35 14.18 -5.72
C VAL A 179 -2.34 15.30 -6.07
N ASP A 180 -3.19 15.08 -7.05
CA ASP A 180 -4.18 16.08 -7.50
C ASP A 180 -5.62 15.56 -7.31
N GLY A 181 -5.99 14.47 -7.98
CA GLY A 181 -7.31 13.86 -7.89
C GLY A 181 -7.31 12.60 -7.02
N LEU A 182 -8.38 12.39 -6.26
CA LEU A 182 -8.53 11.22 -5.39
C LEU A 182 -9.95 10.63 -5.46
N THR A 183 -10.06 9.32 -5.65
CA THR A 183 -11.35 8.61 -5.62
C THR A 183 -11.93 8.53 -4.22
N GLN A 184 -13.24 8.58 -4.05
CA GLN A 184 -13.93 8.36 -2.78
C GLN A 184 -13.62 6.98 -2.18
N VAL A 185 -13.51 6.94 -0.85
CA VAL A 185 -13.27 5.73 -0.08
C VAL A 185 -14.57 5.18 0.50
N SER A 186 -14.89 3.93 0.15
CA SER A 186 -16.02 3.19 0.71
C SER A 186 -15.83 2.96 2.22
N SER A 187 -16.88 3.11 3.02
CA SER A 187 -16.79 3.05 4.48
C SER A 187 -16.39 1.68 5.03
N ARG A 188 -15.46 1.69 6.00
CA ARG A 188 -15.48 0.68 7.06
C ARG A 188 -16.71 0.88 7.92
N GLU A 189 -17.28 -0.22 8.41
CA GLU A 189 -18.43 -0.22 9.32
C GLU A 189 -18.15 0.67 10.54
N GLY A 190 -18.99 1.69 10.76
CA GLY A 190 -18.92 2.59 11.92
C GLY A 190 -19.23 4.06 11.61
N PRO A 191 -19.64 4.86 12.61
CA PRO A 191 -19.86 6.29 12.44
C PRO A 191 -18.53 7.03 12.22
N ARG A 192 -18.47 7.86 11.17
CA ARG A 192 -17.32 8.73 10.82
C ARG A 192 -17.44 10.11 11.47
N THR A 193 -16.32 10.72 11.83
CA THR A 193 -16.26 12.17 12.13
C THR A 193 -16.48 13.00 10.86
N ASN A 194 -16.83 14.29 11.00
CA ASN A 194 -17.01 15.18 9.84
C ASN A 194 -15.71 15.29 9.01
N GLU A 195 -14.56 15.45 9.67
CA GLU A 195 -13.25 15.51 9.02
C GLU A 195 -12.93 14.22 8.25
N GLN A 196 -13.28 13.04 8.78
CA GLN A 196 -13.10 11.78 8.07
C GLN A 196 -14.00 11.68 6.84
N ARG A 197 -15.22 12.24 6.89
CA ARG A 197 -16.14 12.25 5.74
C ARG A 197 -15.62 13.15 4.62
N GLU A 198 -15.14 14.34 4.98
CA GLU A 198 -14.55 15.27 4.01
C GLU A 198 -13.31 14.67 3.33
N ASN A 199 -12.38 14.10 4.11
CA ASN A 199 -11.18 13.45 3.58
C ASN A 199 -11.49 12.22 2.69
N ASP A 200 -12.58 11.50 2.96
CA ASP A 200 -12.97 10.33 2.19
C ASP A 200 -13.76 10.66 0.91
N THR A 201 -14.12 11.93 0.70
CA THR A 201 -14.93 12.34 -0.45
C THR A 201 -14.09 12.32 -1.74
N LEU A 202 -14.77 12.14 -2.88
CA LEU A 202 -14.16 12.23 -4.19
C LEU A 202 -13.63 13.66 -4.43
N LEU A 203 -12.38 13.76 -4.85
CA LEU A 203 -11.74 15.01 -5.27
C LEU A 203 -11.33 14.89 -6.74
N GLN A 204 -11.92 15.71 -7.61
CA GLN A 204 -11.57 15.75 -9.03
C GLN A 204 -10.19 16.37 -9.24
N PRO A 205 -9.37 15.89 -10.18
CA PRO A 205 -8.12 16.57 -10.51
C PRO A 205 -8.41 18.01 -10.99
N THR A 206 -7.63 18.98 -10.51
CA THR A 206 -7.72 20.38 -10.96
C THR A 206 -6.83 20.65 -12.15
N SER A 207 -5.74 19.89 -12.28
CA SER A 207 -4.84 20.01 -13.40
C SER A 207 -5.58 19.52 -14.63
N SER A 208 -5.71 20.40 -15.62
CA SER A 208 -6.08 20.03 -16.98
C SER A 208 -4.90 19.27 -17.60
N SER A 209 -4.58 18.10 -17.06
CA SER A 209 -3.65 17.15 -17.69
C SER A 209 -4.05 17.04 -19.15
N ARG A 210 -3.12 17.43 -20.05
CA ARG A 210 -3.31 17.68 -21.49
C ARG A 210 -4.53 16.93 -22.00
N SER A 211 -5.65 17.63 -22.21
CA SER A 211 -6.85 17.00 -22.72
C SER A 211 -6.46 16.18 -23.94
N LEU A 212 -6.77 14.90 -23.96
CA LEU A 212 -6.52 14.02 -25.12
C LEU A 212 -7.24 14.49 -26.41
N GLY A 213 -7.91 15.65 -26.39
CA GLY A 213 -8.70 16.26 -27.46
C GLY A 213 -7.94 16.79 -28.68
N GLN A 214 -6.65 16.48 -28.85
CA GLN A 214 -5.90 16.80 -30.09
C GLN A 214 -5.21 15.57 -30.72
N VAL A 215 -5.66 14.35 -30.41
CA VAL A 215 -5.07 13.11 -30.92
C VAL A 215 -6.01 12.43 -31.93
N SER A 216 -5.49 11.96 -33.06
CA SER A 216 -6.25 11.20 -34.07
C SER A 216 -7.05 10.05 -33.43
N PRO A 217 -8.28 9.74 -33.90
CA PRO A 217 -9.19 8.78 -33.24
C PRO A 217 -8.58 7.40 -32.94
N HIS A 218 -7.74 6.87 -33.82
CA HIS A 218 -7.08 5.57 -33.61
C HIS A 218 -5.98 5.61 -32.52
N LEU A 219 -5.18 6.69 -32.49
CA LEU A 219 -4.19 6.91 -31.42
C LEU A 219 -4.88 7.21 -30.08
N PHE A 220 -6.03 7.89 -30.13
CA PHE A 220 -6.87 8.18 -28.97
C PHE A 220 -7.44 6.91 -28.33
N VAL A 221 -8.01 5.98 -29.12
CA VAL A 221 -8.49 4.67 -28.62
C VAL A 221 -7.33 3.84 -28.06
N GLY A 222 -6.17 3.80 -28.72
CA GLY A 222 -4.97 3.15 -28.20
C GLY A 222 -4.51 3.72 -26.85
N SER A 223 -4.61 5.04 -26.68
CA SER A 223 -4.29 5.72 -25.43
C SER A 223 -5.29 5.40 -24.31
N ILE A 224 -6.60 5.38 -24.60
CA ILE A 224 -7.64 5.01 -23.62
C ILE A 224 -7.49 3.57 -23.16
N SER A 225 -7.19 2.66 -24.10
CA SER A 225 -6.95 1.25 -23.80
C SER A 225 -5.82 1.08 -22.78
N LYS A 226 -4.72 1.81 -22.95
CA LYS A 226 -3.60 1.83 -22.00
C LYS A 226 -4.00 2.40 -20.65
N LEU A 227 -4.82 3.46 -20.63
CA LEU A 227 -5.34 4.02 -19.37
C LEU A 227 -6.18 3.03 -18.59
N VAL A 228 -7.07 2.26 -19.25
CA VAL A 228 -7.83 1.21 -18.57
C VAL A 228 -6.91 0.10 -18.06
N ASP A 229 -5.89 -0.29 -18.81
CA ASP A 229 -4.90 -1.28 -18.33
C ASP A 229 -4.11 -0.76 -17.11
N SER A 230 -3.81 0.54 -17.05
CA SER A 230 -3.23 1.20 -15.86
C SER A 230 -4.19 1.24 -14.68
N VAL A 231 -5.48 1.55 -14.90
CA VAL A 231 -6.50 1.51 -13.85
C VAL A 231 -6.64 0.10 -13.29
N VAL A 232 -6.73 -0.92 -14.14
CA VAL A 232 -6.79 -2.33 -13.72
C VAL A 232 -5.58 -2.68 -12.86
N ARG A 233 -4.37 -2.34 -13.31
CA ARG A 233 -3.14 -2.55 -12.55
C ARG A 233 -3.19 -1.84 -11.21
N CYS A 234 -3.52 -0.56 -11.14
CA CYS A 234 -3.67 0.15 -9.87
C CYS A 234 -4.64 -0.59 -8.92
N LEU A 235 -5.85 -0.88 -9.37
CA LEU A 235 -6.89 -1.50 -8.54
C LEU A 235 -6.53 -2.88 -7.96
N VAL A 236 -5.54 -3.55 -8.56
CA VAL A 236 -5.01 -4.83 -8.07
C VAL A 236 -3.52 -4.80 -7.68
N LEU A 237 -2.92 -3.59 -7.61
CA LEU A 237 -1.48 -3.35 -7.47
C LEU A 237 -0.63 -4.12 -8.50
N ASP A 238 -1.17 -4.46 -9.67
CA ASP A 238 -0.55 -5.32 -10.68
C ASP A 238 -0.17 -6.71 -10.12
N ARG A 239 -1.02 -7.25 -9.24
CA ARG A 239 -0.82 -8.56 -8.59
C ARG A 239 -2.02 -9.47 -8.71
N LYS A 240 -1.76 -10.70 -9.15
CA LYS A 240 -2.77 -11.76 -9.35
C LYS A 240 -3.32 -12.30 -8.03
N ASP A 241 -2.43 -12.54 -7.08
CA ASP A 241 -2.70 -13.30 -5.87
C ASP A 241 -2.48 -12.48 -4.61
N HIS A 242 -3.00 -12.97 -3.49
CA HIS A 242 -2.95 -12.24 -2.23
C HIS A 242 -1.57 -12.12 -1.61
N TYR A 243 -0.64 -13.01 -1.94
CA TYR A 243 0.77 -12.90 -1.56
C TYR A 243 1.58 -12.03 -2.53
N MET A 244 0.92 -11.43 -3.54
CA MET A 244 1.56 -10.60 -4.55
C MET A 244 2.72 -11.29 -5.29
N ASN A 245 2.65 -12.62 -5.43
CA ASN A 245 3.74 -13.40 -6.01
C ASN A 245 3.80 -13.32 -7.54
N HIS A 246 2.65 -13.12 -8.20
CA HIS A 246 2.55 -13.09 -9.66
C HIS A 246 1.94 -11.79 -10.17
N ALA A 247 2.41 -11.33 -11.32
CA ALA A 247 1.84 -10.19 -12.03
C ALA A 247 0.36 -10.42 -12.36
N ALA A 248 -0.43 -9.35 -12.39
CA ALA A 248 -1.84 -9.43 -12.73
C ALA A 248 -2.04 -9.99 -14.15
N PRO A 249 -2.93 -10.97 -14.37
CA PRO A 249 -3.25 -11.45 -15.71
C PRO A 249 -4.12 -10.42 -16.42
N LYS A 250 -3.49 -9.40 -17.00
CA LYS A 250 -4.14 -8.17 -17.50
C LYS A 250 -5.41 -8.43 -18.30
N LEU A 251 -5.34 -9.27 -19.34
CA LEU A 251 -6.51 -9.58 -20.19
C LEU A 251 -7.68 -10.19 -19.42
N ARG A 252 -7.38 -11.13 -18.52
CA ARG A 252 -8.40 -11.78 -17.67
C ARG A 252 -9.00 -10.77 -16.69
N PHE A 253 -8.17 -10.00 -15.99
CA PHE A 253 -8.64 -9.01 -15.01
C PHE A 253 -9.42 -7.87 -15.67
N THR A 254 -9.06 -7.45 -16.88
CA THR A 254 -9.86 -6.49 -17.64
C THR A 254 -11.22 -7.09 -18.04
N SER A 255 -11.27 -8.38 -18.40
CA SER A 255 -12.55 -9.08 -18.66
C SER A 255 -13.40 -9.23 -17.40
N GLU A 256 -12.81 -9.55 -16.25
CA GLU A 256 -13.51 -9.64 -14.97
C GLU A 256 -14.02 -8.26 -14.51
N LEU A 257 -13.21 -7.21 -14.67
CA LEU A 257 -13.63 -5.82 -14.41
C LEU A 257 -14.82 -5.42 -15.29
N ARG A 258 -14.82 -5.81 -16.57
CA ARG A 258 -15.98 -5.58 -17.46
C ARG A 258 -17.24 -6.23 -16.89
N ALA A 259 -17.19 -7.50 -16.52
CA ALA A 259 -18.34 -8.21 -15.96
C ALA A 259 -18.86 -7.54 -14.67
N LEU A 260 -17.96 -7.04 -13.81
CA LEU A 260 -18.33 -6.28 -12.62
C LEU A 260 -18.99 -4.93 -12.95
N VAL A 261 -18.49 -4.20 -13.96
CA VAL A 261 -19.09 -2.94 -14.42
C VAL A 261 -20.46 -3.18 -15.04
N ASP A 262 -20.61 -4.21 -15.86
CA ASP A 262 -21.89 -4.59 -16.46
C ASP A 262 -22.91 -4.93 -15.35
N SER A 263 -22.51 -5.73 -14.35
CA SER A 263 -23.34 -6.04 -13.17
C SER A 263 -23.68 -4.80 -12.34
N ALA A 264 -22.74 -3.87 -12.14
CA ALA A 264 -22.98 -2.62 -11.40
C ALA A 264 -23.86 -1.62 -12.17
N THR A 265 -24.22 -1.91 -13.42
CA THR A 265 -25.12 -1.06 -14.23
C THR A 265 -26.47 -1.73 -14.50
N SER A 266 -26.65 -3.00 -14.16
CA SER A 266 -27.94 -3.70 -14.26
C SER A 266 -28.85 -3.34 -13.08
N ARG A 267 -30.15 -3.66 -13.19
CA ARG A 267 -31.16 -3.40 -12.13
C ARG A 267 -31.42 -4.60 -11.22
N ASP A 268 -30.64 -5.68 -11.38
CA ASP A 268 -30.83 -6.92 -10.64
C ASP A 268 -30.13 -6.87 -9.28
N VAL A 269 -30.39 -7.87 -8.42
CA VAL A 269 -29.69 -8.03 -7.14
C VAL A 269 -28.19 -8.03 -7.39
N GLU A 270 -27.45 -7.15 -6.71
CA GLU A 270 -26.01 -6.96 -6.95
C GLU A 270 -25.18 -7.96 -6.13
N PRO A 271 -24.63 -9.03 -6.74
CA PRO A 271 -23.77 -9.99 -6.04
C PRO A 271 -22.46 -9.36 -5.51
N TYR A 272 -22.03 -8.22 -6.07
CA TYR A 272 -20.75 -7.56 -5.80
C TYR A 272 -20.89 -6.18 -5.15
N THR A 273 -21.71 -6.10 -4.09
CA THR A 273 -22.12 -4.85 -3.41
C THR A 273 -20.98 -3.87 -3.14
N HIS A 274 -19.81 -4.33 -2.71
CA HIS A 274 -18.66 -3.45 -2.44
C HIS A 274 -18.09 -2.81 -3.70
N PHE A 275 -17.92 -3.59 -4.78
CA PHE A 275 -17.45 -3.03 -6.05
C PHE A 275 -18.49 -2.08 -6.64
N THR A 276 -19.77 -2.44 -6.62
CA THR A 276 -20.83 -1.59 -7.15
C THR A 276 -20.90 -0.25 -6.42
N ALA A 277 -20.87 -0.26 -5.08
CA ALA A 277 -20.83 0.95 -4.28
C ALA A 277 -19.62 1.83 -4.62
N TRP A 278 -18.44 1.22 -4.75
CA TRP A 278 -17.23 1.95 -5.16
C TRP A 278 -17.36 2.53 -6.57
N TYR A 279 -17.87 1.75 -7.53
CA TYR A 279 -18.03 2.21 -8.90
C TYR A 279 -19.02 3.38 -8.99
N HIS A 280 -20.16 3.30 -8.31
CA HIS A 280 -21.13 4.39 -8.29
C HIS A 280 -20.58 5.66 -7.64
N ALA A 281 -19.79 5.53 -6.58
CA ALA A 281 -19.13 6.67 -5.94
C ALA A 281 -18.04 7.31 -6.82
N ASN A 282 -17.44 6.55 -7.74
CA ASN A 282 -16.23 6.96 -8.45
C ASN A 282 -16.36 7.03 -9.98
N LYS A 283 -17.52 6.68 -10.55
CA LYS A 283 -17.74 6.65 -12.02
C LYS A 283 -17.48 7.99 -12.71
N SER A 284 -17.64 9.10 -12.01
CA SER A 284 -17.40 10.47 -12.51
C SER A 284 -15.96 10.95 -12.29
N PHE A 285 -15.11 10.20 -11.59
CA PHE A 285 -13.71 10.54 -11.39
C PHE A 285 -12.99 10.66 -12.74
N ARG A 286 -12.26 11.76 -12.96
CA ARG A 286 -11.58 12.02 -14.24
C ARG A 286 -10.13 11.57 -14.22
N ILE A 287 -9.74 10.87 -15.28
CA ILE A 287 -8.37 10.45 -15.55
C ILE A 287 -8.01 11.01 -16.93
N ASN A 288 -7.00 11.90 -16.99
CA ASN A 288 -6.63 12.64 -18.20
C ASN A 288 -7.82 13.29 -18.90
N GLY A 289 -8.71 13.91 -18.11
CA GLY A 289 -9.92 14.59 -18.57
C GLY A 289 -11.12 13.68 -18.90
N VAL A 290 -10.95 12.36 -18.94
CA VAL A 290 -12.02 11.41 -19.27
C VAL A 290 -12.60 10.78 -17.99
N GLU A 291 -13.92 10.71 -17.87
CA GLU A 291 -14.58 10.06 -16.73
C GLU A 291 -14.32 8.56 -16.72
N LEU A 292 -14.16 7.97 -15.53
CA LEU A 292 -13.91 6.55 -15.34
C LEU A 292 -14.93 5.65 -16.05
N ALA A 293 -16.22 5.99 -15.96
CA ALA A 293 -17.27 5.26 -16.67
C ALA A 293 -17.14 5.36 -18.20
N ALA A 294 -16.71 6.50 -18.72
CA ALA A 294 -16.50 6.68 -20.15
C ALA A 294 -15.30 5.86 -20.65
N LEU A 295 -14.20 5.81 -19.88
CA LEU A 295 -13.03 4.96 -20.18
C LEU A 295 -13.41 3.48 -20.29
N PHE A 296 -14.17 2.97 -19.32
CA PHE A 296 -14.66 1.59 -19.31
C PHE A 296 -15.58 1.31 -20.50
N LYS A 297 -16.60 2.13 -20.70
CA LYS A 297 -17.55 1.98 -21.81
C LYS A 297 -16.83 1.94 -23.17
N GLN A 298 -15.88 2.84 -23.40
CA GLN A 298 -15.15 2.91 -24.67
C GLN A 298 -14.27 1.67 -24.87
N THR A 299 -13.49 1.28 -23.87
CA THR A 299 -12.58 0.13 -23.97
C THR A 299 -13.34 -1.19 -24.16
N PHE A 300 -14.42 -1.39 -23.40
CA PHE A 300 -15.19 -2.64 -23.44
C PHE A 300 -16.02 -2.79 -24.72
N SER A 301 -16.34 -1.69 -25.40
CA SER A 301 -17.02 -1.71 -26.70
C SER A 301 -16.08 -2.06 -27.86
N THR A 302 -14.78 -1.76 -27.73
CA THR A 302 -13.80 -1.93 -28.83
C THR A 302 -12.99 -3.22 -28.78
N ARG A 303 -12.83 -3.83 -27.60
CA ARG A 303 -12.00 -5.02 -27.41
C ARG A 303 -12.88 -6.27 -27.44
N ILE A 304 -12.48 -7.26 -28.23
CA ILE A 304 -13.05 -8.61 -28.16
C ILE A 304 -12.41 -9.29 -26.95
N PHE A 305 -13.23 -9.61 -25.96
CA PHE A 305 -12.82 -10.41 -24.81
C PHE A 305 -13.48 -11.78 -24.91
N SER A 306 -12.77 -12.83 -24.52
CA SER A 306 -13.41 -14.11 -24.22
C SER A 306 -14.34 -13.92 -23.04
N ALA A 307 -15.57 -14.44 -23.13
CA ALA A 307 -16.51 -14.40 -22.01
C ALA A 307 -15.87 -15.13 -20.82
N HIS A 308 -15.57 -14.39 -19.76
CA HIS A 308 -15.14 -14.95 -18.49
C HIS A 308 -16.26 -14.77 -17.49
N GLU A 309 -16.93 -15.86 -17.16
CA GLU A 309 -18.02 -15.86 -16.18
C GLU A 309 -17.42 -15.66 -14.79
N LEU A 310 -17.92 -14.65 -14.07
CA LEU A 310 -17.61 -14.51 -12.65
C LEU A 310 -18.37 -15.60 -11.89
N PRO A 311 -17.73 -16.29 -10.93
CA PRO A 311 -18.46 -17.23 -10.08
C PRO A 311 -19.53 -16.51 -9.26
N GLU A 312 -20.57 -17.22 -8.84
CA GLU A 312 -21.52 -16.70 -7.84
C GLU A 312 -20.75 -16.25 -6.57
N PRO A 313 -21.18 -15.18 -5.89
CA PRO A 313 -20.53 -14.71 -4.66
C PRO A 313 -20.74 -15.74 -3.55
N SER A 314 -19.90 -16.76 -3.51
CA SER A 314 -19.94 -17.79 -2.48
C SER A 314 -19.24 -17.26 -1.22
N TYR A 315 -19.85 -17.46 -0.05
CA TYR A 315 -19.23 -17.09 1.24
C TYR A 315 -18.03 -18.01 1.60
N ARG A 316 -17.73 -19.02 0.77
CA ARG A 316 -16.65 -19.97 1.00
C ARG A 316 -15.48 -19.59 0.09
N VAL A 317 -14.66 -18.66 0.58
CA VAL A 317 -13.46 -18.17 -0.11
C VAL A 317 -12.46 -19.32 -0.30
N ASP A 318 -12.57 -20.03 -1.41
CA ASP A 318 -11.56 -20.98 -1.87
C ASP A 318 -10.28 -20.22 -2.27
N ILE A 319 -9.13 -20.89 -2.21
CA ILE A 319 -7.83 -20.35 -2.65
C ILE A 319 -7.90 -19.91 -4.13
N SER A 320 -8.74 -20.58 -4.94
CA SER A 320 -8.98 -20.23 -6.35
C SER A 320 -9.74 -18.90 -6.52
N GLU A 321 -10.75 -18.62 -5.68
CA GLU A 321 -11.51 -17.36 -5.68
C GLU A 321 -10.66 -16.15 -5.25
N ARG A 322 -9.60 -16.37 -4.45
CA ARG A 322 -8.63 -15.32 -4.06
C ARG A 322 -7.75 -14.83 -5.22
N GLN A 323 -7.88 -15.41 -6.41
CA GLN A 323 -7.17 -14.99 -7.63
C GLN A 323 -8.08 -14.19 -8.59
N LEU A 324 -9.33 -13.89 -8.19
CA LEU A 324 -10.24 -13.04 -8.96
C LEU A 324 -9.92 -11.56 -8.74
N PHE A 325 -10.18 -10.74 -9.75
CA PHE A 325 -10.08 -9.29 -9.68
C PHE A 325 -10.90 -8.73 -8.50
N ALA A 326 -12.14 -9.17 -8.31
CA ALA A 326 -13.00 -8.71 -7.22
C ALA A 326 -12.39 -8.95 -5.83
N SER A 327 -11.74 -10.10 -5.63
CA SER A 327 -11.08 -10.44 -4.37
C SER A 327 -9.86 -9.54 -4.12
N ARG A 328 -9.03 -9.35 -5.16
CA ARG A 328 -7.86 -8.45 -5.09
C ARG A 328 -8.27 -7.00 -4.84
N PHE A 329 -9.25 -6.53 -5.61
CA PHE A 329 -9.85 -5.21 -5.44
C PHE A 329 -10.36 -5.00 -4.01
N HIS A 330 -11.06 -5.98 -3.44
CA HIS A 330 -11.53 -5.91 -2.05
C HIS A 330 -10.37 -5.89 -1.05
N ASP A 331 -9.35 -6.75 -1.20
CA ASP A 331 -8.17 -6.74 -0.33
C ASP A 331 -7.50 -5.35 -0.33
N ILE A 332 -7.39 -4.72 -1.50
CA ILE A 332 -6.68 -3.45 -1.66
C ILE A 332 -7.51 -2.26 -1.18
N THR A 333 -8.79 -2.19 -1.54
CA THR A 333 -9.64 -1.05 -1.19
C THR A 333 -10.21 -1.12 0.22
N VAL A 334 -10.41 -2.32 0.79
CA VAL A 334 -11.02 -2.51 2.12
C VAL A 334 -9.98 -2.88 3.17
N LYS A 335 -9.23 -3.96 2.94
CA LYS A 335 -8.32 -4.48 3.96
C LYS A 335 -7.09 -3.59 4.12
N MET A 336 -6.47 -3.20 3.00
CA MET A 336 -5.34 -2.27 2.95
C MET A 336 -5.76 -0.80 2.96
N ALA A 337 -7.05 -0.50 2.84
CA ALA A 337 -7.60 0.86 2.84
C ALA A 337 -6.86 1.81 1.85
N ARG A 338 -6.67 1.36 0.61
CA ARG A 338 -6.05 2.16 -0.46
C ARG A 338 -7.11 2.80 -1.37
N ARG A 339 -6.77 3.95 -1.95
CA ARG A 339 -7.61 4.68 -2.90
C ARG A 339 -6.84 5.01 -4.17
N LEU A 340 -7.56 5.04 -5.30
CA LEU A 340 -6.99 5.44 -6.57
C LEU A 340 -6.77 6.95 -6.57
N VAL A 341 -5.59 7.36 -7.03
CA VAL A 341 -5.21 8.77 -7.16
C VAL A 341 -4.64 9.03 -8.54
N ILE A 342 -4.78 10.27 -8.99
CA ILE A 342 -4.08 10.80 -10.15
C ILE A 342 -3.28 12.03 -9.72
N THR A 343 -2.06 12.12 -10.24
CA THR A 343 -1.13 13.21 -9.96
C THR A 343 -1.27 14.34 -10.97
N GLU A 344 -0.65 15.50 -10.72
CA GLU A 344 -0.73 16.69 -11.58
C GLU A 344 -0.28 16.41 -13.03
N ASN A 345 0.77 15.60 -13.19
CA ASN A 345 1.30 15.20 -14.50
C ASN A 345 0.69 13.89 -15.03
N GLY A 346 -0.37 13.38 -14.39
CA GLY A 346 -1.19 12.28 -14.90
C GLY A 346 -0.69 10.87 -14.57
N LEU A 347 0.23 10.72 -13.61
CA LEU A 347 0.59 9.40 -13.07
C LEU A 347 -0.59 8.83 -12.27
N LEU A 348 -0.95 7.58 -12.55
CA LEU A 348 -1.96 6.83 -11.81
C LEU A 348 -1.33 6.03 -10.68
N ALA A 349 -1.96 6.05 -9.51
CA ALA A 349 -1.42 5.41 -8.32
C ALA A 349 -2.50 4.89 -7.37
N MET A 350 -2.13 3.95 -6.48
CA MET A 350 -2.90 3.58 -5.29
C MET A 350 -2.19 4.05 -4.03
N ALA A 351 -2.77 5.05 -3.38
CA ALA A 351 -2.23 5.67 -2.18
C ALA A 351 -3.00 5.25 -0.91
N PRO A 352 -2.42 5.41 0.29
CA PRO A 352 -3.13 5.20 1.55
C PRO A 352 -4.38 6.08 1.66
N ARG A 353 -5.41 5.63 2.39
CA ARG A 353 -6.64 6.41 2.64
C ARG A 353 -6.37 7.84 3.15
N ARG A 354 -5.36 8.02 4.01
CA ARG A 354 -4.95 9.31 4.60
C ARG A 354 -4.27 10.29 3.63
N CYS A 355 -4.03 9.86 2.39
CA CYS A 355 -3.50 10.71 1.31
C CYS A 355 -4.47 11.86 0.99
N GLN A 356 -3.92 13.03 0.71
CA GLN A 356 -4.61 14.26 0.37
C GLN A 356 -4.01 14.91 -0.89
N ARG A 357 -4.77 15.81 -1.50
CA ARG A 357 -4.24 16.67 -2.57
C ARG A 357 -3.05 17.47 -2.07
N GLY A 358 -2.01 17.59 -2.90
CA GLY A 358 -0.76 18.28 -2.57
C GLY A 358 0.25 17.42 -1.83
N ASP A 359 -0.11 16.18 -1.43
CA ASP A 359 0.88 15.23 -0.95
C ASP A 359 1.87 14.88 -2.08
N VAL A 360 3.14 14.74 -1.74
CA VAL A 360 4.23 14.36 -2.65
C VAL A 360 4.28 12.84 -2.78
N ILE A 361 4.39 12.35 -4.01
CA ILE A 361 4.79 10.98 -4.30
C ILE A 361 6.26 10.98 -4.69
N CYS A 362 7.06 10.14 -4.03
CA CYS A 362 8.49 10.02 -4.28
C CYS A 362 8.98 8.58 -4.06
N ILE A 363 10.20 8.29 -4.52
CA ILE A 363 10.90 7.03 -4.23
C ILE A 363 12.11 7.38 -3.36
N LEU A 364 12.10 6.97 -2.09
CA LEU A 364 13.25 7.14 -1.19
C LEU A 364 14.28 6.02 -1.46
N TYR A 365 15.57 6.34 -1.46
CA TYR A 365 16.59 5.30 -1.63
C TYR A 365 16.59 4.35 -0.45
N GLY A 366 16.74 3.05 -0.74
CA GLY A 366 16.53 1.98 0.22
C GLY A 366 15.07 1.48 0.35
N CYS A 367 14.07 2.15 -0.24
CA CYS A 367 12.69 1.66 -0.28
C CYS A 367 12.39 0.83 -1.54
N SER A 368 11.70 -0.29 -1.37
CA SER A 368 11.24 -1.18 -2.45
C SER A 368 10.06 -0.62 -3.23
N VAL A 369 9.34 0.36 -2.68
CA VAL A 369 8.11 0.93 -3.26
C VAL A 369 8.15 2.46 -3.17
N PRO A 370 7.43 3.18 -4.06
CA PRO A 370 7.16 4.60 -3.86
C PRO A 370 6.44 4.87 -2.55
N VAL A 371 6.57 6.09 -2.03
CA VAL A 371 5.94 6.54 -0.78
C VAL A 371 5.26 7.88 -0.98
N VAL A 372 4.32 8.18 -0.09
CA VAL A 372 3.62 9.45 0.00
C VAL A 372 4.17 10.24 1.18
N LEU A 373 4.52 11.49 0.96
CA LEU A 373 4.99 12.45 1.94
C LEU A 373 4.09 13.69 1.95
N ARG A 374 3.82 14.26 3.12
CA ARG A 374 3.08 15.53 3.25
C ARG A 374 4.00 16.63 3.70
N LYS A 375 4.09 17.69 2.91
CA LYS A 375 4.91 18.85 3.26
C LYS A 375 4.29 19.63 4.41
N HIS A 376 5.10 20.02 5.39
CA HIS A 376 4.68 20.95 6.45
C HIS A 376 4.51 22.37 5.89
N GLN A 377 3.54 23.13 6.39
CA GLN A 377 3.23 24.46 5.84
C GLN A 377 4.36 25.48 6.05
N GLU A 378 5.06 25.38 7.19
CA GLU A 378 6.02 26.41 7.64
C GLU A 378 7.49 26.01 7.48
N LYS A 379 7.79 24.72 7.24
CA LYS A 379 9.15 24.19 7.21
C LYS A 379 9.33 23.26 6.02
N ASP A 380 10.56 23.15 5.52
CA ASP A 380 10.91 22.19 4.46
C ASP A 380 11.07 20.77 5.03
N HIS A 381 10.04 20.31 5.74
CA HIS A 381 9.98 19.03 6.43
C HIS A 381 8.72 18.30 5.98
N TYR A 382 8.77 16.98 6.09
CA TYR A 382 7.76 16.11 5.52
C TYR A 382 7.27 15.11 6.57
N GLN A 383 5.96 14.97 6.66
CA GLN A 383 5.34 13.86 7.36
C GLN A 383 5.28 12.65 6.43
N PHE A 384 5.71 11.48 6.89
CA PHE A 384 5.52 10.23 6.19
C PHE A 384 4.05 9.81 6.23
N ILE A 385 3.43 9.65 5.06
CA ILE A 385 2.01 9.29 4.90
C ILE A 385 1.84 7.80 4.61
N GLY A 386 2.72 7.22 3.78
CA GLY A 386 2.72 5.78 3.55
C GLY A 386 3.20 5.24 2.22
N GLU A 387 3.31 3.91 2.11
CA GLU A 387 3.65 3.25 0.84
C GLU A 387 2.57 3.43 -0.25
N CYS A 388 3.01 3.67 -1.47
CA CYS A 388 2.19 3.94 -2.65
C CYS A 388 2.54 2.97 -3.77
N TYR A 389 1.54 2.53 -4.53
CA TYR A 389 1.77 1.90 -5.82
C TYR A 389 1.64 2.96 -6.91
N VAL A 390 2.60 3.06 -7.82
CA VAL A 390 2.55 3.98 -8.96
C VAL A 390 2.71 3.17 -10.23
N ASP A 391 1.72 3.25 -11.12
CA ASP A 391 1.75 2.48 -12.35
C ASP A 391 2.95 2.86 -13.23
N GLY A 392 3.82 1.88 -13.50
CA GLY A 392 5.02 2.08 -14.32
C GLY A 392 6.26 2.58 -13.57
N TYR A 393 6.23 2.71 -12.23
CA TYR A 393 7.37 3.19 -11.43
C TYR A 393 7.64 2.33 -10.19
N MET A 394 7.43 1.02 -10.31
CA MET A 394 7.60 0.07 -9.19
C MET A 394 8.90 -0.73 -9.25
N ASN A 395 9.67 -0.63 -10.35
CA ASN A 395 10.82 -1.48 -10.67
C ASN A 395 11.99 -0.67 -11.26
N GLY A 396 12.26 0.52 -10.71
CA GLY A 396 13.42 1.32 -11.06
C GLY A 396 13.27 2.20 -12.29
N GLU A 397 12.09 2.26 -12.91
CA GLU A 397 11.85 3.03 -14.12
C GLU A 397 12.11 4.53 -13.93
N ALA A 398 12.00 5.04 -12.69
CA ALA A 398 12.29 6.43 -12.35
C ALA A 398 13.79 6.75 -12.23
N LEU A 399 14.66 5.73 -12.13
CA LEU A 399 16.11 5.91 -11.93
C LEU A 399 16.89 5.90 -13.25
N THR A 400 16.22 5.76 -14.39
CA THR A 400 16.85 5.83 -15.71
C THR A 400 17.13 7.27 -16.11
N ASP A 401 18.19 7.50 -16.89
CA ASP A 401 18.58 8.85 -17.33
C ASP A 401 17.48 9.53 -18.17
N ASP A 402 16.64 8.73 -18.85
CA ASP A 402 15.54 9.21 -19.71
C ASP A 402 14.25 9.52 -18.94
N SER A 403 14.19 9.27 -17.62
CA SER A 403 12.95 9.39 -16.84
C SER A 403 12.51 10.84 -16.65
N GLY A 404 13.46 11.79 -16.70
CA GLY A 404 13.20 13.21 -16.48
C GLY A 404 12.89 13.59 -15.02
N PHE A 405 12.96 12.65 -14.08
CA PHE A 405 12.76 12.94 -12.66
C PHE A 405 14.04 13.45 -12.00
N THR A 406 13.87 14.18 -10.89
CA THR A 406 14.97 14.83 -10.19
C THR A 406 15.27 14.14 -8.86
N GLU A 407 16.57 13.99 -8.57
CA GLU A 407 17.03 13.62 -7.24
C GLU A 407 16.76 14.78 -6.27
N THR A 408 16.19 14.47 -5.11
CA THR A 408 15.77 15.43 -4.08
C THR A 408 16.14 14.88 -2.71
N THR A 409 16.42 15.80 -1.78
CA THR A 409 16.62 15.48 -0.36
C THR A 409 15.35 15.80 0.42
N PHE A 410 14.89 14.87 1.25
CA PHE A 410 13.68 15.00 2.06
C PHE A 410 14.06 14.92 3.54
N THR A 411 13.61 15.87 4.35
CA THR A 411 13.72 15.81 5.82
C THR A 411 12.40 15.33 6.41
N LEU A 412 12.39 14.13 6.96
CA LEU A 412 11.21 13.52 7.58
C LEU A 412 11.16 13.82 9.08
N VAL A 413 9.97 14.12 9.59
CA VAL A 413 9.66 14.40 11.00
C VAL A 413 8.54 13.53 11.55
#